data_AF-A0A1C3NMJ5-F1
#
_entry.id   AF-A0A1C3NMJ5-F1
#
_cell.length_a   1.000
_cell.length_b   1.000
_cell.length_c   1.000
_cell.angle_alpha   90.00
_cell.angle_beta   90.00
_cell.angle_gamma   90.00
#
_symmetry.space_group_name_H-M   'P 1'
#
loop_
_entity.id
_entity.type
_entity.pdbx_description
1 polymer ?
#
loop_
_entity_poly.entity_id
_entity_poly.type
_entity_poly.pdbx_seq_one_letter_code
_entity_poly.pdbx_strand_id
1 'polypeptide(L)'
;MVAAVSKVMRVQDLLLVAQKTRVVTRFRNTLGLRGRLSTRLQPNHPTDDATGIAASVLDGLLYGNGDAVINPASDSLAATTALLRMLDAVISGYQIPTQSCVLAHITTTIEAIGRGVPGDLVFQSIAGTEAANTSFGINLALLQEGYEAGLSLRRGNVGDNVMYFETGQGSALSANAHHGVDQQTCEVRAYAVARHYKPLLVNTVVGFMDPEYFYDGKQIIRAGLEDHFCGKLLGVPIGCDICYTNHAEANQDDMDMLLTSLGTAGINFIMGIPGSDDVMLNYQTTSFHDALYARQALGLRAAPEFEQWLEQQGILQLRDGRFELGSEVPAPFRRALAHATAFPISVAKD
;
A
#
# COMPACT_ATOMS: atom_id res chain seq x y z
N MET A 1 -21.25 15.29 1.65
CA MET A 1 -22.24 14.44 0.94
C MET A 1 -21.83 12.98 0.99
N VAL A 2 -20.68 12.56 0.42
CA VAL A 2 -20.22 11.15 0.42
C VAL A 2 -20.19 10.53 1.83
N ALA A 3 -19.57 11.20 2.81
CA ALA A 3 -19.54 10.75 4.21
C ALA A 3 -20.94 10.65 4.86
N ALA A 4 -21.92 11.43 4.41
CA ALA A 4 -23.28 11.35 4.95
C ALA A 4 -23.99 10.10 4.42
N VAL A 5 -23.71 9.71 3.16
CA VAL A 5 -24.27 8.50 2.55
C VAL A 5 -23.69 7.24 3.20
N SER A 6 -22.39 7.19 3.47
CA SER A 6 -21.77 6.01 4.11
C SER A 6 -22.38 5.71 5.49
N LYS A 7 -22.67 6.75 6.27
CA LYS A 7 -23.24 6.65 7.63
C LYS A 7 -24.63 6.02 7.69
N VAL A 8 -25.41 6.12 6.61
CA VAL A 8 -26.77 5.54 6.55
C VAL A 8 -26.80 4.20 5.82
N MET A 9 -25.65 3.70 5.36
CA MET A 9 -25.51 2.43 4.66
C MET A 9 -25.16 1.29 5.61
N ARG A 10 -25.76 0.13 5.39
CA ARG A 10 -25.30 -1.13 6.01
C ARG A 10 -24.03 -1.60 5.31
N VAL A 11 -23.33 -2.55 5.94
CA VAL A 11 -22.12 -3.18 5.38
C VAL A 11 -22.36 -3.67 3.94
N GLN A 12 -23.43 -4.43 3.69
CA GLN A 12 -23.74 -4.92 2.35
C GLN A 12 -23.93 -3.80 1.31
N ASP A 13 -24.44 -2.64 1.73
CA ASP A 13 -24.67 -1.50 0.83
C ASP A 13 -23.34 -0.84 0.47
N LEU A 14 -22.46 -0.65 1.46
CA LEU A 14 -21.09 -0.16 1.25
C LEU A 14 -20.33 -1.05 0.25
N LEU A 15 -20.41 -2.37 0.44
CA LEU A 15 -19.77 -3.37 -0.43
C LEU A 15 -20.32 -3.31 -1.86
N LEU A 16 -21.65 -3.41 -2.04
CA LEU A 16 -22.27 -3.48 -3.37
C LEU A 16 -22.10 -2.19 -4.18
N VAL A 17 -22.12 -1.02 -3.54
CA VAL A 17 -21.92 0.24 -4.26
C VAL A 17 -20.46 0.47 -4.58
N ALA A 18 -19.54 0.17 -3.66
CA ALA A 18 -18.11 0.22 -3.96
C ALA A 18 -17.74 -0.75 -5.10
N GLN A 19 -18.34 -1.95 -5.12
CA GLN A 19 -18.15 -2.94 -6.18
C GLN A 19 -18.65 -2.49 -7.56
N LYS A 20 -19.53 -1.48 -7.65
CA LYS A 20 -19.92 -0.88 -8.94
C LYS A 20 -18.97 0.22 -9.40
N THR A 21 -18.25 0.83 -8.47
CA THR A 21 -17.38 1.97 -8.74
C THR A 21 -15.97 1.47 -9.07
N ARG A 22 -15.42 1.88 -10.21
CA ARG A 22 -14.08 1.47 -10.67
C ARG A 22 -13.19 2.68 -10.81
N VAL A 23 -12.04 2.62 -10.15
CA VAL A 23 -10.99 3.64 -10.24
C VAL A 23 -9.73 2.94 -10.70
N VAL A 24 -9.34 3.21 -11.94
CA VAL A 24 -8.19 2.58 -12.60
C VAL A 24 -7.10 3.63 -12.74
N THR A 25 -5.92 3.32 -12.21
CA THR A 25 -4.73 4.19 -12.24
C THR A 25 -3.55 3.43 -12.85
N ARG A 26 -2.60 4.18 -13.43
CA ARG A 26 -1.51 3.62 -14.23
C ARG A 26 -0.20 4.34 -13.96
N PHE A 27 0.85 3.56 -13.75
CA PHE A 27 2.23 4.05 -13.74
C PHE A 27 3.14 3.07 -14.49
N ARG A 28 3.64 2.02 -13.81
CA ARG A 28 4.26 0.85 -14.46
C ARG A 28 3.33 -0.36 -14.57
N ASN A 29 2.34 -0.40 -13.69
CA ASN A 29 1.24 -1.36 -13.71
C ASN A 29 -0.10 -0.66 -13.89
N THR A 30 -1.10 -1.41 -14.35
CA THR A 30 -2.50 -0.98 -14.37
C THR A 30 -3.25 -1.53 -13.15
N LEU A 31 -3.61 -0.65 -12.21
CA LEU A 31 -4.25 -1.02 -10.93
C LEU A 31 -5.77 -0.77 -10.95
N GLY A 32 -6.52 -1.48 -10.10
CA GLY A 32 -7.97 -1.26 -9.89
C GLY A 32 -8.90 -1.85 -10.96
N LEU A 33 -8.38 -2.68 -11.86
CA LEU A 33 -9.19 -3.47 -12.81
C LEU A 33 -10.07 -4.49 -12.07
N ARG A 34 -11.21 -4.85 -12.68
CA ARG A 34 -12.11 -5.88 -12.12
C ARG A 34 -11.40 -7.25 -12.10
N GLY A 35 -11.64 -8.02 -11.04
CA GLY A 35 -11.06 -9.36 -10.89
C GLY A 35 -9.59 -9.34 -10.50
N ARG A 36 -9.08 -8.20 -10.00
CA ARG A 36 -7.69 -8.04 -9.61
C ARG A 36 -7.56 -7.42 -8.22
N LEU A 37 -6.52 -7.83 -7.52
CA LEU A 37 -6.09 -7.36 -6.21
C LEU A 37 -4.58 -7.19 -6.22
N SER A 38 -4.14 -5.94 -6.11
CA SER A 38 -2.72 -5.60 -6.03
C SER A 38 -2.24 -5.55 -4.59
N THR A 39 -0.93 -5.59 -4.38
CA THR A 39 -0.34 -5.49 -3.05
C THR A 39 0.83 -4.55 -2.98
N ARG A 40 0.87 -3.79 -1.89
CA ARG A 40 2.02 -3.03 -1.43
C ARG A 40 2.94 -3.98 -0.69
N LEU A 41 4.19 -4.10 -1.13
CA LEU A 41 5.24 -4.83 -0.42
C LEU A 41 6.02 -3.81 0.42
N GLN A 42 5.87 -3.88 1.75
CA GLN A 42 6.58 -3.00 2.67
C GLN A 42 7.70 -3.76 3.40
N PRO A 43 8.94 -3.67 2.91
CA PRO A 43 10.08 -4.36 3.49
C PRO A 43 10.71 -3.52 4.61
N ASN A 44 9.97 -3.22 5.68
CA ASN A 44 10.54 -2.49 6.82
C ASN A 44 11.62 -3.32 7.52
N HIS A 45 12.65 -2.64 8.01
CA HIS A 45 13.72 -3.26 8.80
C HIS A 45 14.05 -2.34 10.00
N PRO A 46 14.14 -2.84 11.25
CA PRO A 46 14.32 -2.00 12.45
C PRO A 46 15.53 -1.06 12.47
N THR A 47 16.50 -1.31 11.59
CA THR A 47 17.76 -0.55 11.48
C THR A 47 18.03 -0.04 10.07
N ASP A 48 17.01 -0.04 9.19
CA ASP A 48 17.14 0.33 7.77
C ASP A 48 18.28 -0.41 7.04
N ASP A 49 18.57 -1.67 7.43
CA ASP A 49 19.63 -2.45 6.80
C ASP A 49 19.24 -2.85 5.38
N ALA A 50 20.02 -2.39 4.40
CA ALA A 50 19.73 -2.62 2.99
C ALA A 50 19.67 -4.12 2.63
N THR A 51 20.43 -4.98 3.31
CA THR A 51 20.43 -6.42 3.05
C THR A 51 19.13 -7.05 3.56
N GLY A 52 18.70 -6.72 4.78
CA GLY A 52 17.43 -7.16 5.35
C GLY A 52 16.23 -6.69 4.53
N ILE A 53 16.25 -5.42 4.08
CA ILE A 53 15.22 -4.87 3.19
C ILE A 53 15.21 -5.64 1.85
N ALA A 54 16.37 -5.85 1.22
CA ALA A 54 16.43 -6.59 -0.04
C ALA A 54 15.96 -8.05 0.09
N ALA A 55 16.24 -8.70 1.22
CA ALA A 55 15.75 -10.04 1.53
C ALA A 55 14.22 -10.07 1.66
N SER A 56 13.62 -9.10 2.36
CA SER A 56 12.17 -8.97 2.49
C SER A 56 11.49 -8.63 1.15
N VAL A 57 12.12 -7.82 0.30
CA VAL A 57 11.68 -7.58 -1.08
C VAL A 57 11.65 -8.90 -1.87
N LEU A 58 12.72 -9.68 -1.82
CA LEU A 58 12.77 -10.96 -2.51
C LEU A 58 11.69 -11.92 -2.01
N ASP A 59 11.53 -12.05 -0.69
CA ASP A 59 10.52 -12.90 -0.08
C ASP A 59 9.12 -12.52 -0.56
N GLY A 60 8.74 -11.24 -0.45
CA GLY A 60 7.43 -10.78 -0.92
C GLY A 60 7.21 -11.02 -2.41
N LEU A 61 8.21 -10.78 -3.26
CA LEU A 61 8.14 -11.07 -4.69
C LEU A 61 7.90 -12.56 -4.96
N LEU A 62 8.55 -13.46 -4.21
CA LEU A 62 8.37 -14.91 -4.34
C LEU A 62 6.95 -15.36 -3.98
N TYR A 63 6.24 -14.60 -3.15
CA TYR A 63 4.81 -14.79 -2.86
C TYR A 63 3.89 -13.97 -3.79
N GLY A 64 4.42 -13.36 -4.84
CA GLY A 64 3.65 -12.57 -5.81
C GLY A 64 3.17 -11.23 -5.27
N ASN A 65 3.87 -10.64 -4.30
CA ASN A 65 3.55 -9.33 -3.74
C ASN A 65 4.36 -8.20 -4.36
N GLY A 66 3.80 -6.99 -4.33
CA GLY A 66 4.51 -5.77 -4.72
C GLY A 66 4.10 -5.18 -6.06
N ASP A 67 2.99 -5.61 -6.66
CA ASP A 67 2.49 -5.03 -7.91
C ASP A 67 1.86 -3.63 -7.74
N ALA A 68 1.47 -3.25 -6.52
CA ALA A 68 1.04 -1.88 -6.24
C ALA A 68 2.23 -0.94 -6.00
N VAL A 69 3.24 -1.36 -5.23
CA VAL A 69 4.48 -0.62 -4.94
C VAL A 69 5.41 -1.48 -4.08
N ILE A 70 6.72 -1.25 -4.15
CA ILE A 70 7.69 -1.68 -3.13
C ILE A 70 8.14 -0.45 -2.34
N ASN A 71 7.89 -0.42 -1.02
CA ASN A 71 8.08 0.79 -0.22
C ASN A 71 8.59 0.59 1.22
N PRO A 72 9.92 0.59 1.45
CA PRO A 72 10.44 0.76 2.80
C PRO A 72 10.12 2.17 3.34
N ALA A 73 10.17 2.33 4.65
CA ALA A 73 10.12 3.65 5.30
C ALA A 73 11.54 4.16 5.65
N SER A 74 11.70 5.48 5.71
CA SER A 74 12.87 6.12 6.33
C SER A 74 12.58 7.60 6.58
N ASP A 75 13.21 8.18 7.61
CA ASP A 75 13.05 9.59 7.99
C ASP A 75 14.23 10.48 7.55
N SER A 76 15.31 9.90 7.01
CA SER A 76 16.51 10.64 6.61
C SER A 76 16.69 10.69 5.10
N LEU A 77 17.17 11.83 4.59
CA LEU A 77 17.46 12.02 3.17
C LEU A 77 18.53 11.05 2.65
N ALA A 78 19.54 10.75 3.47
CA ALA A 78 20.64 9.86 3.11
C ALA A 78 20.15 8.43 2.90
N ALA A 79 19.40 7.88 3.87
CA ALA A 79 18.82 6.56 3.77
C ALA A 79 17.75 6.49 2.65
N THR A 80 16.87 7.50 2.56
CA THR A 80 15.89 7.62 1.46
C THR A 80 16.57 7.55 0.09
N THR A 81 17.67 8.29 -0.10
CA THR A 81 18.42 8.29 -1.37
C THR A 81 19.05 6.92 -1.65
N ALA A 82 19.62 6.28 -0.63
CA ALA A 82 20.23 4.96 -0.78
C ALA A 82 19.19 3.89 -1.14
N LEU A 83 18.05 3.89 -0.44
CA LEU A 83 16.94 2.97 -0.68
C LEU A 83 16.33 3.15 -2.06
N LEU A 84 16.07 4.38 -2.50
CA LEU A 84 15.54 4.65 -3.84
C LEU A 84 16.47 4.13 -4.95
N ARG A 85 17.80 4.34 -4.81
CA ARG A 85 18.78 3.80 -5.76
C ARG A 85 18.86 2.27 -5.73
N MET A 86 18.79 1.67 -4.55
CA MET A 86 18.76 0.22 -4.40
C MET A 86 17.53 -0.38 -5.07
N LEU A 87 16.34 0.17 -4.80
CA LEU A 87 15.09 -0.28 -5.39
C LEU A 87 15.09 -0.09 -6.92
N ASP A 88 15.57 1.04 -7.42
CA ASP A 88 15.71 1.28 -8.86
C ASP A 88 16.62 0.23 -9.53
N ALA A 89 17.74 -0.11 -8.88
CA ALA A 89 18.66 -1.14 -9.38
C ALA A 89 18.02 -2.55 -9.36
N VAL A 90 17.26 -2.90 -8.33
CA VAL A 90 16.53 -4.18 -8.24
C VAL A 90 15.44 -4.26 -9.31
N ILE A 91 14.56 -3.25 -9.36
CA ILE A 91 13.43 -3.19 -10.30
C ILE A 91 13.95 -3.24 -11.74
N SER A 92 14.94 -2.41 -12.07
CA SER A 92 15.52 -2.38 -13.42
C SER A 92 16.34 -3.64 -13.73
N GLY A 93 17.11 -4.16 -12.78
CA GLY A 93 17.95 -5.34 -12.96
C GLY A 93 17.15 -6.61 -13.25
N TYR A 94 16.00 -6.77 -12.60
CA TYR A 94 15.11 -7.92 -12.79
C TYR A 94 13.90 -7.63 -13.69
N GLN A 95 13.83 -6.42 -14.27
CA GLN A 95 12.73 -5.95 -15.12
C GLN A 95 11.36 -6.19 -14.46
N ILE A 96 11.29 -5.90 -13.16
CA ILE A 96 10.08 -6.11 -12.37
C ILE A 96 9.08 -5.02 -12.77
N PRO A 97 7.88 -5.37 -13.26
CA PRO A 97 6.86 -4.38 -13.53
C PRO A 97 6.25 -3.95 -12.19
N THR A 98 6.89 -2.99 -11.54
CA THR A 98 6.44 -2.37 -10.28
C THR A 98 7.15 -1.03 -10.09
N GLN A 99 6.66 -0.23 -9.15
CA GLN A 99 7.18 1.08 -8.82
C GLN A 99 7.84 1.10 -7.44
N SER A 100 8.91 1.88 -7.32
CA SER A 100 9.55 2.17 -6.04
C SER A 100 8.93 3.38 -5.34
N CYS A 101 8.89 3.32 -4.03
CA CYS A 101 8.63 4.46 -3.17
C CYS A 101 9.45 4.33 -1.90
N VAL A 102 9.78 5.44 -1.24
CA VAL A 102 10.21 5.40 0.16
C VAL A 102 9.25 6.28 0.94
N LEU A 103 8.72 5.76 2.05
CA LEU A 103 7.82 6.51 2.93
C LEU A 103 8.64 7.49 3.75
N ALA A 104 8.89 8.65 3.17
CA ALA A 104 9.53 9.79 3.80
C ALA A 104 8.63 11.02 3.67
N HIS A 105 8.88 12.06 4.45
CA HIS A 105 8.20 13.34 4.25
C HIS A 105 8.44 13.87 2.82
N ILE A 106 7.42 14.44 2.19
CA ILE A 106 7.44 14.84 0.78
C ILE A 106 8.61 15.76 0.42
N THR A 107 9.05 16.62 1.33
CA THR A 107 10.22 17.49 1.16
C THR A 107 11.50 16.71 0.94
N THR A 108 11.67 15.58 1.63
CA THR A 108 12.82 14.69 1.49
C THR A 108 12.84 14.08 0.09
N THR A 109 11.67 13.66 -0.40
CA THR A 109 11.54 13.11 -1.76
C THR A 109 11.78 14.19 -2.82
N ILE A 110 11.22 15.39 -2.67
CA ILE A 110 11.48 16.53 -3.57
C ILE A 110 12.98 16.84 -3.64
N GLU A 111 13.66 16.91 -2.49
CA GLU A 111 15.09 17.15 -2.45
C GLU A 111 15.90 16.03 -3.10
N ALA A 112 15.55 14.76 -2.85
CA ALA A 112 16.19 13.63 -3.51
C ALA A 112 16.02 13.69 -5.04
N ILE A 113 14.82 14.03 -5.52
CA ILE A 113 14.55 14.22 -6.95
C ILE A 113 15.39 15.36 -7.52
N GLY A 114 15.50 16.49 -6.80
CA GLY A 114 16.35 17.61 -7.17
C GLY A 114 17.84 17.24 -7.29
N ARG A 115 18.29 16.20 -6.56
CA ARG A 115 19.63 15.61 -6.63
C ARG A 115 19.76 14.52 -7.71
N GLY A 116 18.75 14.31 -8.54
CA GLY A 116 18.74 13.29 -9.60
C GLY A 116 18.62 11.85 -9.08
N VAL A 117 18.02 11.64 -7.89
CA VAL A 117 17.75 10.31 -7.36
C VAL A 117 16.54 9.70 -8.09
N PRO A 118 16.61 8.44 -8.54
CA PRO A 118 15.50 7.79 -9.24
C PRO A 118 14.41 7.34 -8.25
N GLY A 119 13.28 8.04 -8.22
CA GLY A 119 12.06 7.61 -7.51
C GLY A 119 10.88 7.48 -8.46
N ASP A 120 9.98 6.53 -8.22
CA ASP A 120 8.81 6.35 -9.07
C ASP A 120 7.56 7.06 -8.50
N LEU A 121 7.27 6.87 -7.21
CA LEU A 121 6.16 7.55 -6.54
C LEU A 121 6.63 8.58 -5.51
N VAL A 122 5.81 9.62 -5.33
CA VAL A 122 6.00 10.64 -4.30
C VAL A 122 4.95 10.42 -3.21
N PHE A 123 5.43 10.04 -2.03
CA PHE A 123 4.59 9.73 -0.87
C PHE A 123 4.33 10.96 0.01
N GLN A 124 3.14 11.01 0.61
CA GLN A 124 2.86 11.89 1.75
C GLN A 124 1.63 11.41 2.55
N SER A 125 1.69 11.47 3.87
CA SER A 125 0.50 11.37 4.72
C SER A 125 -0.31 12.68 4.66
N ILE A 126 -1.62 12.59 4.46
CA ILE A 126 -2.51 13.76 4.34
C ILE A 126 -3.73 13.63 5.27
N ALA A 127 -4.34 14.76 5.59
CA ALA A 127 -5.52 14.85 6.45
C ALA A 127 -6.64 15.71 5.84
N GLY A 128 -7.83 15.62 6.45
CA GLY A 128 -9.04 16.29 5.98
C GLY A 128 -9.18 17.77 6.35
N THR A 129 -8.29 18.32 7.16
CA THR A 129 -8.31 19.73 7.60
C THR A 129 -6.96 20.38 7.36
N GLU A 130 -6.96 21.70 7.15
CA GLU A 130 -5.74 22.47 6.96
C GLU A 130 -4.85 22.42 8.20
N ALA A 131 -5.43 22.55 9.40
CA ALA A 131 -4.69 22.45 10.65
C ALA A 131 -4.03 21.07 10.84
N ALA A 132 -4.71 19.97 10.49
CA ALA A 132 -4.11 18.63 10.56
C ALA A 132 -2.97 18.46 9.54
N ASN A 133 -3.15 18.92 8.30
CA ASN A 133 -2.07 18.92 7.30
C ASN A 133 -0.87 19.77 7.76
N THR A 134 -1.13 20.92 8.39
CA THR A 134 -0.08 21.77 8.97
C THR A 134 0.69 21.05 10.07
N SER A 135 0.01 20.26 10.92
CA SER A 135 0.70 19.44 11.94
C SER A 135 1.59 18.34 11.34
N PHE A 136 1.32 17.91 10.11
CA PHE A 136 2.19 16.99 9.36
C PHE A 136 3.33 17.71 8.64
N GLY A 137 3.42 19.05 8.74
CA GLY A 137 4.43 19.84 8.06
C GLY A 137 4.13 20.13 6.58
N ILE A 138 2.87 19.97 6.15
CA ILE A 138 2.48 20.11 4.74
C ILE A 138 1.36 21.13 4.51
N ASN A 139 1.27 21.59 3.26
CA ASN A 139 0.16 22.36 2.73
C ASN A 139 -0.08 21.98 1.26
N LEU A 140 -1.15 22.50 0.66
CA LEU A 140 -1.51 22.16 -0.73
C LEU A 140 -0.44 22.61 -1.75
N ALA A 141 0.27 23.71 -1.50
CA ALA A 141 1.33 24.18 -2.40
C ALA A 141 2.52 23.20 -2.41
N LEU A 142 2.90 22.66 -1.24
CA LEU A 142 3.94 21.64 -1.15
C LEU A 142 3.52 20.32 -1.80
N LEU A 143 2.25 19.91 -1.67
CA LEU A 143 1.72 18.75 -2.39
C LEU A 143 1.78 18.95 -3.92
N GLN A 144 1.50 20.16 -4.40
CA GLN A 144 1.63 20.52 -5.82
C GLN A 144 3.09 20.44 -6.28
N GLU A 145 4.04 20.96 -5.49
CA GLU A 145 5.47 20.87 -5.78
C GLU A 145 5.93 19.41 -5.87
N GLY A 146 5.53 18.57 -4.92
CA GLY A 146 5.85 17.13 -4.96
C GLY A 146 5.23 16.41 -6.16
N TYR A 147 4.00 16.78 -6.55
CA TYR A 147 3.37 16.26 -7.76
C TYR A 147 4.13 16.63 -9.03
N GLU A 148 4.55 17.88 -9.17
CA GLU A 148 5.35 18.35 -10.29
C GLU A 148 6.75 17.71 -10.32
N ALA A 149 7.37 17.53 -9.14
CA ALA A 149 8.64 16.85 -9.01
C ALA A 149 8.55 15.38 -9.49
N GLY A 150 7.52 14.64 -9.06
CA GLY A 150 7.29 13.26 -9.51
C GLY A 150 7.08 13.17 -11.03
N LEU A 151 6.26 14.06 -11.59
CA LEU A 151 6.03 14.12 -13.05
C LEU A 151 7.29 14.45 -13.84
N SER A 152 8.19 15.28 -13.29
CA SER A 152 9.41 15.72 -13.97
C SER A 152 10.33 14.56 -14.36
N LEU A 153 10.28 13.45 -13.61
CA LEU A 153 11.10 12.27 -13.84
C LEU A 153 10.68 11.44 -15.05
N ARG A 154 9.39 11.48 -15.44
CA ARG A 154 8.83 10.75 -16.60
C ARG A 154 9.14 9.25 -16.62
N ARG A 155 8.97 8.60 -15.46
CA ARG A 155 9.40 7.20 -15.24
C ARG A 155 8.33 6.15 -15.47
N GLY A 156 7.05 6.54 -15.54
CA GLY A 156 5.96 5.64 -15.85
C GLY A 156 5.95 5.28 -17.35
N ASN A 157 5.76 4.00 -17.65
CA ASN A 157 5.70 3.47 -19.03
C ASN A 157 4.28 3.06 -19.46
N VAL A 158 3.35 2.95 -18.51
CA VAL A 158 1.92 2.66 -18.75
C VAL A 158 1.05 3.89 -18.49
N GLY A 159 1.44 4.75 -17.53
CA GLY A 159 0.76 6.00 -17.23
C GLY A 159 1.60 6.95 -16.38
N ASP A 160 0.99 8.03 -15.90
CA ASP A 160 1.64 9.15 -15.22
C ASP A 160 1.04 9.46 -13.83
N ASN A 161 0.33 8.50 -13.22
CA ASN A 161 -0.10 8.62 -11.84
C ASN A 161 1.12 8.46 -10.91
N VAL A 162 1.60 9.54 -10.30
CA VAL A 162 2.86 9.54 -9.53
C VAL A 162 2.71 9.73 -8.03
N MET A 163 1.53 10.13 -7.54
CA MET A 163 1.35 10.37 -6.11
C MET A 163 0.95 9.11 -5.37
N TYR A 164 1.43 9.02 -4.13
CA TYR A 164 1.00 8.04 -3.17
C TYR A 164 0.60 8.76 -1.86
N PHE A 165 -0.64 8.62 -1.43
CA PHE A 165 -1.10 9.20 -0.17
C PHE A 165 -1.50 8.16 0.86
N GLU A 166 -1.14 8.43 2.11
CA GLU A 166 -1.70 7.75 3.28
C GLU A 166 -2.69 8.67 4.01
N THR A 167 -3.75 8.04 4.49
CA THR A 167 -4.88 8.65 5.20
C THR A 167 -5.26 7.75 6.37
N GLY A 168 -6.19 8.18 7.21
CA GLY A 168 -6.56 7.41 8.38
C GLY A 168 -7.51 8.20 9.25
N GLN A 169 -8.62 7.55 9.60
CA GLN A 169 -9.55 8.07 10.59
C GLN A 169 -8.84 8.32 11.92
N GLY A 170 -9.21 9.44 12.54
CA GLY A 170 -8.65 9.87 13.83
C GLY A 170 -7.47 10.82 13.71
N SER A 171 -6.78 10.89 12.56
CA SER A 171 -5.65 11.79 12.33
C SER A 171 -5.95 13.25 12.72
N ALA A 172 -7.10 13.78 12.28
CA ALA A 172 -7.54 15.12 12.63
C ALA A 172 -7.94 15.27 14.10
N LEU A 173 -8.39 14.19 14.76
CA LEU A 173 -8.72 14.21 16.19
C LEU A 173 -7.44 14.24 17.02
N SER A 174 -6.48 13.37 16.71
CA SER A 174 -5.16 13.32 17.34
C SER A 174 -4.42 14.66 17.25
N ALA A 175 -4.49 15.32 16.09
CA ALA A 175 -3.92 16.65 15.88
C ALA A 175 -4.73 17.80 16.54
N ASN A 176 -5.80 17.52 17.28
CA ASN A 176 -6.75 18.50 17.82
C ASN A 176 -7.25 19.51 16.75
N ALA A 177 -7.46 19.00 15.53
CA ALA A 177 -7.70 19.77 14.32
C ALA A 177 -8.99 19.34 13.59
N HIS A 178 -9.88 18.63 14.29
CA HIS A 178 -11.13 18.12 13.74
C HIS A 178 -12.29 19.13 13.84
N HIS A 179 -12.16 20.19 14.65
CA HIS A 179 -13.15 21.27 14.78
C HIS A 179 -14.58 20.79 15.09
N GLY A 180 -14.72 19.75 15.93
CA GLY A 180 -16.01 19.15 16.28
C GLY A 180 -16.62 18.26 15.19
N VAL A 181 -15.90 18.01 14.08
CA VAL A 181 -16.31 17.11 13.01
C VAL A 181 -15.90 15.67 13.34
N ASP A 182 -16.73 14.71 12.95
CA ASP A 182 -16.47 13.27 13.16
C ASP A 182 -15.34 12.72 12.26
N GLN A 183 -14.74 11.61 12.69
CA GLN A 183 -13.60 10.96 12.04
C GLN A 183 -13.87 10.65 10.55
N GLN A 184 -15.00 10.02 10.24
CA GLN A 184 -15.36 9.66 8.86
C GLN A 184 -15.46 10.88 7.97
N THR A 185 -16.09 11.97 8.42
CA THR A 185 -16.20 13.18 7.59
C THR A 185 -14.83 13.80 7.32
N CYS A 186 -13.93 13.82 8.31
CA CYS A 186 -12.56 14.27 8.12
C CYS A 186 -11.80 13.38 7.14
N GLU A 187 -11.92 12.07 7.25
CA GLU A 187 -11.26 11.12 6.36
C GLU A 187 -11.72 11.27 4.91
N VAL A 188 -13.02 11.42 4.67
CA VAL A 188 -13.56 11.68 3.32
C VAL A 188 -13.05 13.00 2.73
N ARG A 189 -12.74 14.01 3.57
CA ARG A 189 -12.10 15.25 3.11
C ARG A 189 -10.64 15.03 2.72
N ALA A 190 -9.92 14.12 3.36
CA ALA A 190 -8.56 13.75 2.94
C ALA A 190 -8.56 13.15 1.53
N TYR A 191 -9.53 12.30 1.19
CA TYR A 191 -9.71 11.81 -0.19
C TYR A 191 -9.99 12.92 -1.19
N ALA A 192 -10.67 13.99 -0.77
CA ALA A 192 -10.91 15.16 -1.61
C ALA A 192 -9.62 15.97 -1.88
N VAL A 193 -8.66 15.96 -0.94
CA VAL A 193 -7.31 16.48 -1.17
C VAL A 193 -6.57 15.57 -2.15
N ALA A 194 -6.55 14.25 -1.89
CA ALA A 194 -5.83 13.27 -2.71
C ALA A 194 -6.21 13.33 -4.20
N ARG A 195 -7.52 13.36 -4.51
CA ARG A 195 -8.01 13.35 -5.90
C ARG A 195 -7.49 14.48 -6.79
N HIS A 196 -7.00 15.58 -6.20
CA HIS A 196 -6.48 16.71 -6.97
C HIS A 196 -5.15 16.36 -7.68
N TYR A 197 -4.34 15.48 -7.08
CA TYR A 197 -2.97 15.20 -7.51
C TYR A 197 -2.80 13.87 -8.25
N LYS A 198 -3.89 13.35 -8.85
CA LYS A 198 -3.91 12.12 -9.68
C LYS A 198 -3.06 10.96 -9.10
N PRO A 199 -3.30 10.53 -7.86
CA PRO A 199 -2.50 9.50 -7.22
C PRO A 199 -2.58 8.17 -7.97
N LEU A 200 -1.50 7.39 -7.91
CA LEU A 200 -1.55 5.96 -8.23
C LEU A 200 -2.22 5.20 -7.08
N LEU A 201 -1.90 5.59 -5.85
CA LEU A 201 -2.29 4.92 -4.62
C LEU A 201 -2.81 5.93 -3.60
N VAL A 202 -3.91 5.58 -2.94
CA VAL A 202 -4.33 6.18 -1.69
C VAL A 202 -4.64 5.01 -0.77
N ASN A 203 -4.08 4.91 0.44
CA ASN A 203 -4.59 3.96 1.43
C ASN A 203 -5.06 4.67 2.69
N THR A 204 -6.19 4.20 3.20
CA THR A 204 -6.50 4.37 4.62
C THR A 204 -5.65 3.39 5.42
N VAL A 205 -5.25 3.80 6.62
CA VAL A 205 -4.62 2.94 7.61
C VAL A 205 -5.61 2.78 8.77
N VAL A 206 -6.30 1.64 8.82
CA VAL A 206 -7.40 1.43 9.77
C VAL A 206 -6.94 0.50 10.88
N GLY A 207 -7.11 0.93 12.13
CA GLY A 207 -6.68 0.16 13.32
C GLY A 207 -5.21 0.35 13.72
N PHE A 208 -4.47 1.21 13.02
CA PHE A 208 -3.11 1.60 13.41
C PHE A 208 -3.07 2.56 14.60
N MET A 209 -4.12 3.37 14.76
CA MET A 209 -4.23 4.27 15.89
C MET A 209 -4.78 3.53 17.12
N ASP A 210 -4.48 4.08 18.29
CA ASP A 210 -4.83 3.48 19.59
C ASP A 210 -6.34 3.21 19.78
N PRO A 211 -6.73 2.37 20.76
CA PRO A 211 -8.11 1.98 21.01
C PRO A 211 -9.07 3.14 21.32
N GLU A 212 -8.54 4.33 21.59
CA GLU A 212 -9.31 5.56 21.76
C GLU A 212 -10.02 6.03 20.47
N TYR A 213 -9.54 5.59 19.30
CA TYR A 213 -10.15 5.88 18.00
C TYR A 213 -11.03 4.74 17.50
N PHE A 214 -10.54 3.50 17.63
CA PHE A 214 -11.24 2.26 17.28
C PHE A 214 -10.99 1.21 18.35
N TYR A 215 -12.00 0.91 19.16
CA TYR A 215 -11.82 0.06 20.33
C TYR A 215 -11.71 -1.43 19.97
N ASP A 216 -12.52 -1.90 19.01
CA ASP A 216 -12.70 -3.31 18.70
C ASP A 216 -12.61 -3.63 17.19
N GLY A 217 -12.48 -4.90 16.86
CA GLY A 217 -12.43 -5.39 15.47
C GLY A 217 -13.66 -4.99 14.65
N LYS A 218 -14.85 -4.90 15.27
CA LYS A 218 -16.08 -4.47 14.58
C LYS A 218 -16.00 -3.02 14.11
N GLN A 219 -15.42 -2.13 14.91
CA GLN A 219 -15.21 -0.73 14.56
C GLN A 219 -14.17 -0.59 13.44
N ILE A 220 -13.07 -1.34 13.53
CA ILE A 220 -12.03 -1.40 12.47
C ILE A 220 -12.64 -1.88 11.15
N ILE A 221 -13.37 -3.01 11.17
CA ILE A 221 -14.04 -3.54 9.97
C ILE A 221 -14.99 -2.49 9.38
N ARG A 222 -15.80 -1.84 10.22
CA ARG A 222 -16.74 -0.82 9.74
C ARG A 222 -16.01 0.35 9.08
N ALA A 223 -14.98 0.88 9.72
CA ALA A 223 -14.20 2.02 9.22
C ALA A 223 -13.53 1.70 7.87
N GLY A 224 -12.87 0.55 7.74
CA GLY A 224 -12.25 0.15 6.47
C GLY A 224 -13.24 0.03 5.31
N LEU A 225 -14.46 -0.44 5.58
CA LEU A 225 -15.51 -0.52 4.57
C LEU A 225 -16.07 0.86 4.20
N GLU A 226 -16.23 1.77 5.16
CA GLU A 226 -16.68 3.14 4.91
C GLU A 226 -15.65 3.93 4.11
N ASP A 227 -14.37 3.79 4.46
CA ASP A 227 -13.23 4.42 3.82
C ASP A 227 -13.07 3.96 2.38
N HIS A 228 -13.09 2.64 2.16
CA HIS A 228 -13.08 2.06 0.82
C HIS A 228 -14.25 2.56 -0.03
N PHE A 229 -15.48 2.53 0.50
CA PHE A 229 -16.66 3.03 -0.20
C PHE A 229 -16.52 4.51 -0.57
N CYS A 230 -16.13 5.35 0.38
CA CYS A 230 -16.04 6.79 0.18
C CYS A 230 -14.92 7.15 -0.80
N GLY A 231 -13.76 6.49 -0.68
CA GLY A 231 -12.65 6.66 -1.59
C GLY A 231 -13.02 6.32 -3.03
N LYS A 232 -13.66 5.16 -3.24
CA LYS A 232 -14.18 4.75 -4.55
C LYS A 232 -15.16 5.78 -5.11
N LEU A 233 -16.14 6.21 -4.32
CA LEU A 233 -17.17 7.17 -4.77
C LEU A 233 -16.59 8.54 -5.10
N LEU A 234 -15.49 8.94 -4.46
CA LEU A 234 -14.74 10.16 -4.79
C LEU A 234 -13.76 10.00 -5.95
N GLY A 235 -13.61 8.80 -6.49
CA GLY A 235 -12.75 8.52 -7.64
C GLY A 235 -11.26 8.39 -7.30
N VAL A 236 -10.91 8.06 -6.05
CA VAL A 236 -9.51 7.79 -5.66
C VAL A 236 -9.20 6.29 -5.69
N PRO A 237 -7.96 5.88 -6.06
CA PRO A 237 -7.54 4.48 -6.14
C PRO A 237 -7.29 3.91 -4.74
N ILE A 238 -8.37 3.75 -3.98
CA ILE A 238 -8.32 3.45 -2.55
C ILE A 238 -7.92 1.98 -2.30
N GLY A 239 -6.86 1.81 -1.52
CA GLY A 239 -6.46 0.59 -0.83
C GLY A 239 -6.65 0.72 0.67
N CYS A 240 -6.25 -0.30 1.41
CA CYS A 240 -6.37 -0.36 2.85
C CYS A 240 -5.16 -1.08 3.42
N ASP A 241 -4.50 -0.46 4.38
CA ASP A 241 -3.70 -1.19 5.35
C ASP A 241 -4.68 -1.77 6.38
N ILE A 242 -4.77 -3.10 6.40
CA ILE A 242 -5.77 -3.87 7.16
C ILE A 242 -5.09 -4.34 8.41
N CYS A 243 -5.20 -3.53 9.47
CA CYS A 243 -4.29 -3.68 10.58
C CYS A 243 -4.95 -3.44 11.94
N TYR A 244 -4.24 -3.82 12.99
CA TYR A 244 -4.63 -3.53 14.37
C TYR A 244 -3.39 -3.41 15.26
N THR A 245 -3.52 -2.70 16.37
CA THR A 245 -2.51 -2.68 17.43
C THR A 245 -2.87 -3.69 18.52
N ASN A 246 -1.86 -4.22 19.20
CA ASN A 246 -2.03 -5.20 20.29
C ASN A 246 -2.84 -4.69 21.50
N HIS A 247 -3.15 -3.39 21.55
CA HIS A 247 -3.96 -2.79 22.61
C HIS A 247 -5.46 -2.71 22.27
N ALA A 248 -5.83 -2.89 21.00
CA ALA A 248 -7.24 -2.94 20.59
C ALA A 248 -7.87 -4.29 20.92
N GLU A 249 -9.18 -4.32 21.14
CA GLU A 249 -9.97 -5.55 21.23
C GLU A 249 -10.22 -6.11 19.82
N ALA A 250 -9.13 -6.46 19.15
CA ALA A 250 -9.11 -6.96 17.77
C ALA A 250 -8.00 -8.01 17.63
N ASN A 251 -8.15 -8.89 16.63
CA ASN A 251 -7.15 -9.89 16.30
C ASN A 251 -7.12 -10.17 14.78
N GLN A 252 -6.29 -11.12 14.37
CA GLN A 252 -6.13 -11.46 12.96
C GLN A 252 -7.42 -11.99 12.30
N ASP A 253 -8.32 -12.64 13.03
CA ASP A 253 -9.60 -13.10 12.47
C ASP A 253 -10.47 -11.91 12.02
N ASP A 254 -10.42 -10.79 12.77
CA ASP A 254 -11.09 -9.54 12.37
C ASP A 254 -10.49 -8.97 11.08
N MET A 255 -9.16 -9.06 10.93
CA MET A 255 -8.45 -8.63 9.73
C MET A 255 -8.80 -9.49 8.52
N ASP A 256 -8.93 -10.81 8.69
CA ASP A 256 -9.36 -11.74 7.64
C ASP A 256 -10.80 -11.45 7.17
N MET A 257 -11.68 -11.10 8.12
CA MET A 257 -13.05 -10.64 7.81
C MET A 257 -13.03 -9.34 7.00
N LEU A 258 -12.19 -8.38 7.38
CA LEU A 258 -12.05 -7.11 6.66
C LEU A 258 -11.46 -7.33 5.27
N LEU A 259 -10.37 -8.10 5.15
CA LEU A 259 -9.71 -8.47 3.90
C LEU A 259 -10.68 -9.12 2.92
N THR A 260 -11.42 -10.12 3.37
CA THR A 260 -12.40 -10.82 2.52
C THR A 260 -13.48 -9.85 2.06
N SER A 261 -14.00 -9.03 2.97
CA SER A 261 -15.03 -8.04 2.65
C SER A 261 -14.54 -7.01 1.62
N LEU A 262 -13.36 -6.44 1.81
CA LEU A 262 -12.75 -5.49 0.88
C LEU A 262 -12.42 -6.11 -0.48
N GLY A 263 -11.94 -7.36 -0.49
CA GLY A 263 -11.73 -8.14 -1.71
C GLY A 263 -13.02 -8.30 -2.51
N THR A 264 -14.14 -8.67 -1.86
CA THR A 264 -15.45 -8.78 -2.53
C THR A 264 -15.95 -7.43 -3.06
N ALA A 265 -15.64 -6.33 -2.36
CA ALA A 265 -15.97 -4.96 -2.77
C ALA A 265 -15.10 -4.44 -3.93
N GLY A 266 -14.02 -5.15 -4.28
CA GLY A 266 -13.11 -4.77 -5.36
C GLY A 266 -12.14 -3.66 -4.96
N ILE A 267 -11.54 -3.76 -3.78
CA ILE A 267 -10.41 -2.92 -3.33
C ILE A 267 -9.27 -2.89 -4.35
N ASN A 268 -8.59 -1.75 -4.49
CA ASN A 268 -7.48 -1.63 -5.45
C ASN A 268 -6.26 -2.44 -5.00
N PHE A 269 -5.88 -2.27 -3.74
CA PHE A 269 -4.73 -2.94 -3.16
C PHE A 269 -4.83 -3.08 -1.64
N ILE A 270 -4.08 -4.03 -1.10
CA ILE A 270 -3.83 -4.20 0.33
C ILE A 270 -2.33 -4.13 0.62
N MET A 271 -1.95 -4.16 1.88
CA MET A 271 -0.56 -4.28 2.30
C MET A 271 -0.13 -5.75 2.40
N GLY A 272 1.17 -6.01 2.30
CA GLY A 272 1.77 -7.31 2.56
C GLY A 272 3.13 -7.10 3.22
N ILE A 273 3.35 -7.77 4.35
CA ILE A 273 4.64 -7.84 5.04
C ILE A 273 4.99 -9.29 5.40
N PRO A 274 6.26 -9.60 5.76
CA PRO A 274 6.62 -10.91 6.26
C PRO A 274 5.87 -11.23 7.57
N GLY A 275 5.11 -12.33 7.60
CA GLY A 275 4.53 -12.86 8.82
C GLY A 275 3.53 -11.96 9.55
N SER A 276 2.88 -11.00 8.86
CA SER A 276 1.87 -10.08 9.42
C SER A 276 2.33 -9.16 10.56
N ASP A 277 3.61 -9.19 10.95
CA ASP A 277 4.14 -8.44 12.10
C ASP A 277 5.12 -7.36 11.67
N ASP A 278 4.74 -6.09 11.79
CA ASP A 278 5.64 -4.98 11.50
C ASP A 278 6.47 -4.66 12.75
N VAL A 279 7.64 -5.29 12.82
CA VAL A 279 8.58 -5.15 13.95
C VAL A 279 9.11 -3.72 14.16
N MET A 280 8.95 -2.83 13.19
CA MET A 280 9.37 -1.44 13.30
C MET A 280 8.25 -0.57 13.88
N LEU A 281 7.01 -0.84 13.48
CA LEU A 281 5.84 -0.05 13.85
C LEU A 281 5.00 -0.67 14.98
N ASN A 282 5.33 -1.89 15.41
CA ASN A 282 4.71 -2.61 16.53
C ASN A 282 3.18 -2.81 16.38
N TYR A 283 2.74 -3.17 15.19
CA TYR A 283 1.33 -3.47 14.87
C TYR A 283 1.25 -4.65 13.90
N GLN A 284 0.07 -5.24 13.79
CA GLN A 284 -0.19 -6.39 12.93
C GLN A 284 -0.99 -5.96 11.71
N THR A 285 -0.65 -6.47 10.53
CA THR A 285 -1.33 -6.19 9.26
C THR A 285 -1.38 -7.46 8.40
N THR A 286 -1.85 -7.38 7.16
CA THR A 286 -1.87 -8.50 6.23
C THR A 286 -0.45 -8.91 5.80
N SER A 287 -0.26 -10.22 5.72
CA SER A 287 0.97 -10.88 5.29
C SER A 287 1.00 -11.12 3.78
N PHE A 288 2.16 -11.55 3.27
CA PHE A 288 2.28 -12.05 1.90
C PHE A 288 1.35 -13.24 1.58
N HIS A 289 1.04 -14.07 2.59
CA HIS A 289 0.18 -15.25 2.43
C HIS A 289 -1.29 -14.83 2.35
N ASP A 290 -1.69 -13.79 3.06
CA ASP A 290 -3.08 -13.30 3.07
C ASP A 290 -3.49 -12.75 1.69
N ALA A 291 -2.53 -12.15 0.98
CA ALA A 291 -2.72 -11.77 -0.42
C ALA A 291 -3.01 -12.98 -1.33
N LEU A 292 -2.29 -14.09 -1.15
CA LEU A 292 -2.54 -15.33 -1.90
C LEU A 292 -3.87 -15.95 -1.52
N TYR A 293 -4.22 -15.97 -0.23
CA TYR A 293 -5.53 -16.39 0.26
C TYR A 293 -6.64 -15.59 -0.43
N ALA A 294 -6.59 -14.25 -0.39
CA ALA A 294 -7.63 -13.40 -0.96
C ALA A 294 -7.75 -13.61 -2.47
N ARG A 295 -6.62 -13.74 -3.18
CA ARG A 295 -6.60 -14.05 -4.62
C ARG A 295 -7.22 -15.41 -4.93
N GLN A 296 -6.87 -16.44 -4.17
CA GLN A 296 -7.38 -17.80 -4.37
C GLN A 296 -8.87 -17.92 -4.02
N ALA A 297 -9.29 -17.39 -2.87
CA ALA A 297 -10.65 -17.51 -2.36
C ALA A 297 -11.66 -16.73 -3.19
N LEU A 298 -11.25 -15.58 -3.73
CA LEU A 298 -12.13 -14.67 -4.48
C LEU A 298 -11.91 -14.70 -6.00
N GLY A 299 -10.99 -15.54 -6.49
CA GLY A 299 -10.65 -15.64 -7.91
C GLY A 299 -10.03 -14.34 -8.46
N LEU A 300 -9.25 -13.62 -7.65
CA LEU A 300 -8.59 -12.37 -8.02
C LEU A 300 -7.17 -12.65 -8.52
N ARG A 301 -6.67 -11.77 -9.39
CA ARG A 301 -5.32 -11.83 -9.96
C ARG A 301 -4.49 -10.60 -9.59
N ALA A 302 -3.16 -10.65 -9.72
CA ALA A 302 -2.30 -9.46 -9.59
C ALA A 302 -2.57 -8.44 -10.72
N ALA A 303 -1.87 -7.31 -10.79
CA ALA A 303 -1.90 -6.44 -11.96
C ALA A 303 -1.47 -7.21 -13.23
N PRO A 304 -2.04 -6.95 -14.43
CA PRO A 304 -1.77 -7.74 -15.63
C PRO A 304 -0.28 -7.85 -15.99
N GLU A 305 0.44 -6.73 -15.90
CA GLU A 305 1.86 -6.65 -16.25
C GLU A 305 2.70 -7.48 -15.27
N PHE A 306 2.38 -7.41 -13.98
CA PHE A 306 3.06 -8.17 -12.92
C PHE A 306 2.71 -9.66 -12.93
N GLU A 307 1.44 -10.00 -13.16
CA GLU A 307 1.01 -11.39 -13.35
C GLU A 307 1.80 -12.06 -14.48
N GLN A 308 1.94 -11.39 -15.62
CA GLN A 308 2.72 -11.91 -16.74
C GLN A 308 4.19 -12.12 -16.35
N TRP A 309 4.79 -11.18 -15.62
CA TRP A 309 6.16 -11.32 -15.13
C TRP A 309 6.31 -12.49 -14.14
N LEU A 310 5.38 -12.66 -13.19
CA LEU A 310 5.39 -13.78 -12.25
C LEU A 310 5.36 -15.13 -12.97
N GLU A 311 4.50 -15.28 -13.99
CA GLU A 311 4.40 -16.50 -14.79
C GLU A 311 5.71 -16.77 -15.56
N GLN A 312 6.28 -15.74 -16.18
CA GLN A 312 7.55 -15.83 -16.94
C GLN A 312 8.75 -16.18 -16.06
N GLN A 313 8.79 -15.66 -14.84
CA GLN A 313 9.85 -15.99 -13.88
C GLN A 313 9.63 -17.35 -13.19
N GLY A 314 8.48 -17.98 -13.39
CA GLY A 314 8.13 -19.24 -12.72
C GLY A 314 7.88 -19.06 -11.22
N ILE A 315 7.45 -17.88 -10.79
CA ILE A 315 7.23 -17.54 -9.37
C ILE A 315 5.84 -17.96 -8.92
N LEU A 316 4.82 -17.61 -9.69
CA LEU A 316 3.43 -17.88 -9.37
C LEU A 316 2.66 -18.14 -10.66
N GLN A 317 1.91 -19.24 -10.72
CA GLN A 317 1.10 -19.60 -11.88
C GLN A 317 -0.30 -20.05 -11.45
N LEU A 318 -1.33 -19.70 -12.23
CA LEU A 318 -2.67 -20.23 -12.00
C LEU A 318 -2.89 -21.47 -12.86
N ARG A 319 -3.04 -22.65 -12.25
CA ARG A 319 -3.33 -23.92 -12.93
C ARG A 319 -4.57 -24.57 -12.35
N ASP A 320 -5.51 -24.97 -13.21
CA ASP A 320 -6.77 -25.60 -12.81
C ASP A 320 -7.52 -24.85 -11.68
N GLY A 321 -7.45 -23.51 -11.72
CA GLY A 321 -8.08 -22.62 -10.74
C GLY A 321 -7.34 -22.52 -9.40
N ARG A 322 -6.12 -23.03 -9.27
CA ARG A 322 -5.27 -22.93 -8.09
C ARG A 322 -3.96 -22.23 -8.37
N PHE A 323 -3.56 -21.34 -7.47
CA PHE A 323 -2.25 -20.71 -7.50
C PHE A 323 -1.18 -21.69 -7.05
N GLU A 324 -0.17 -21.89 -7.88
CA GLU A 324 1.02 -22.70 -7.60
C GLU A 324 2.24 -21.78 -7.51
N LEU A 325 2.93 -21.85 -6.37
CA LEU A 325 4.23 -21.18 -6.17
C LEU A 325 5.34 -21.98 -6.87
N GLY A 326 6.37 -21.27 -7.33
CA GLY A 326 7.58 -21.89 -7.89
C GLY A 326 8.29 -22.75 -6.85
N SER A 327 8.74 -23.94 -7.26
CA SER A 327 9.47 -24.88 -6.38
C SER A 327 10.95 -24.54 -6.23
N GLU A 328 11.48 -23.62 -7.04
CA GLU A 328 12.86 -23.16 -7.01
C GLU A 328 12.90 -21.64 -7.03
N VAL A 329 13.94 -21.07 -6.43
CA VAL A 329 14.25 -19.65 -6.62
C VAL A 329 14.51 -19.39 -8.11
N PRO A 330 13.85 -18.40 -8.74
CA PRO A 330 14.04 -18.11 -10.16
C PRO A 330 15.50 -17.88 -10.51
N ALA A 331 15.89 -18.32 -11.71
CA ALA A 331 17.28 -18.25 -12.17
C ALA A 331 17.94 -16.87 -12.03
N PRO A 332 17.24 -15.74 -12.29
CA PRO A 332 17.82 -14.41 -12.06
C PRO A 332 18.23 -14.17 -10.61
N PHE A 333 17.41 -14.57 -9.64
CA PHE A 333 17.67 -14.35 -8.22
C PHE A 333 18.73 -15.31 -7.65
N ARG A 334 18.90 -16.51 -8.23
CA ARG A 334 19.92 -17.48 -7.76
C ARG A 334 21.33 -16.89 -7.74
N ARG A 335 21.69 -16.04 -8.70
CA ARG A 335 23.01 -15.39 -8.73
C ARG A 335 23.19 -14.42 -7.57
N ALA A 336 22.18 -13.60 -7.28
CA ALA A 336 22.23 -12.68 -6.15
C ALA A 336 22.31 -13.42 -4.81
N LEU A 337 21.55 -14.51 -4.65
CA LEU A 337 21.61 -15.33 -3.46
C LEU A 337 22.94 -16.07 -3.31
N ALA A 338 23.56 -16.56 -4.39
CA ALA A 338 24.87 -17.21 -4.36
C ALA A 338 26.01 -16.26 -3.91
N HIS A 339 25.83 -14.95 -4.07
CA HIS A 339 26.74 -13.96 -3.51
C HIS A 339 26.39 -13.57 -2.06
N ALA A 340 25.16 -13.85 -1.62
CA ALA A 340 24.67 -13.59 -0.27
C ALA A 340 24.83 -14.79 0.70
N THR A 341 25.21 -15.98 0.21
CA THR A 341 25.45 -17.19 1.02
C THR A 341 26.70 -17.06 1.90
N ALA A 342 26.59 -16.22 2.92
CA ALA A 342 27.19 -16.42 4.22
C ALA A 342 26.12 -16.69 5.31
N PHE A 343 24.82 -16.80 4.97
CA PHE A 343 23.76 -17.12 5.94
C PHE A 343 22.63 -17.98 5.33
N PRO A 344 22.01 -18.87 6.13
CA PRO A 344 20.95 -19.78 5.66
C PRO A 344 19.60 -19.06 5.60
N ILE A 345 18.98 -19.05 4.42
CA ILE A 345 17.56 -18.70 4.27
C ILE A 345 16.75 -19.93 4.69
N SER A 346 15.92 -19.78 5.72
CA SER A 346 14.92 -20.75 6.13
C SER A 346 13.83 -20.82 5.05
N VAL A 347 14.02 -21.70 4.08
CA VAL A 347 12.88 -22.21 3.30
C VAL A 347 12.18 -23.21 4.21
N ALA A 348 11.18 -22.74 4.96
CA ALA A 348 10.31 -23.61 5.72
C ALA A 348 9.52 -24.46 4.71
N LYS A 349 9.95 -25.72 4.56
CA LYS A 349 9.07 -26.78 4.09
C LYS A 349 8.25 -27.19 5.30
N ASP A 350 6.97 -26.82 5.31
CA ASP A 350 5.88 -27.63 5.87
C ASP A 350 4.57 -27.23 5.19
#